data_AF-A0A941XWU6-F1
#
_entry.id   AF-A0A941XWU6-F1
#
_cell.length_a   1.000
_cell.length_b   1.000
_cell.length_c   1.000
_cell.angle_alpha   90.00
_cell.angle_beta   90.00
_cell.angle_gamma   90.00
#
_symmetry.space_group_name_H-M   'P 1'
#
loop_
_entity.id
_entity.type
_entity.pdbx_description
1 polymer ?
#
loop_
_entity_poly.entity_id
_entity_poly.type
_entity_poly.pdbx_seq_one_letter_code
_entity_poly.pdbx_strand_id
1 'polypeptide(L)'
;RLSLDVLAPHLWAGIEDPYLYRLKLSLYGDELFDEKEIKIGFRSLSYDENGLYLNGKPYMLRGVGKHQDYAKKGNAISISDIENDLDIILRMGVNSIRATHYQHADDFYSLCDEKGILVWAEIPVISAINQSEEANLNAKEQLTYLISQVRNHTCVYCYGVQNEVCMVTKNEYSFKLVRELASLAKELDPSRFTAQANEYTTENDCIINSYTDIIGYNLYYGWYYGNMEELGPRLDAIHEANPSKLLILTEYGVDTNPQIHSSRPKRNDYSEEYQLLYSKNALDTIKSRPWLGGSYAWVMFDFGSSMRDEGGKRGQNQKGLVTIDRKIFKDAYYLYQACWSKEKFIHIAGKRYINRAEELTDIYVLSNLKNIVLNLNGSSYKAFSDDGIATFRVPLRVGENKITAYAFENPEFKDTILINRVLKADKSYVIEKKEERSTAVNWFENVDVENIVGMNKPLRPEGYTIDDRICDIFSSKKAKEIFMKYFAFLTESSRFDETSPLTLKKILDFAHVSIPDNVKNKINHEFNRIDK
;
A
#
# COMPACT_ATOMS: atom_id res chain seq x y z
N ARG A 1 5.52 40.63 12.94
CA ARG A 1 6.23 39.40 12.51
C ARG A 1 7.68 39.55 12.98
N LEU A 2 8.21 38.61 13.76
CA LEU A 2 9.63 38.57 14.10
C LEU A 2 10.39 37.84 12.98
N SER A 3 11.64 38.22 12.74
CA SER A 3 12.54 37.58 11.77
C SER A 3 13.92 37.43 12.41
N LEU A 4 14.56 36.29 12.19
CA LEU A 4 15.90 35.97 12.67
C LEU A 4 16.67 35.33 11.50
N ASP A 5 17.83 35.90 11.16
CA ASP A 5 18.66 35.39 10.09
C ASP A 5 19.67 34.38 10.63
N VAL A 6 19.72 33.20 10.02
CA VAL A 6 20.76 32.18 10.27
C VAL A 6 21.68 32.18 9.06
N LEU A 7 22.86 32.79 9.20
CA LEU A 7 23.86 32.83 8.12
C LEU A 7 24.48 31.44 7.93
N ALA A 8 24.49 30.96 6.68
CA ALA A 8 25.01 29.65 6.30
C ALA A 8 24.47 28.51 7.19
N PRO A 9 23.14 28.25 7.17
CA PRO A 9 22.53 27.26 8.05
C PRO A 9 23.06 25.85 7.74
N HIS A 10 23.27 25.06 8.79
CA HIS A 10 23.46 23.62 8.68
C HIS A 10 22.11 23.02 8.25
N LEU A 11 22.06 22.54 7.01
CA LEU A 11 20.82 22.04 6.44
C LEU A 11 20.44 20.68 7.05
N TRP A 12 19.15 20.51 7.30
CA TRP A 12 18.56 19.19 7.48
C TRP A 12 18.62 18.46 6.13
N ALA A 13 19.43 17.41 6.02
CA ALA A 13 19.71 16.70 4.77
C ALA A 13 19.17 15.26 4.79
N GLY A 14 18.02 15.06 5.43
CA GLY A 14 17.37 13.75 5.53
C GLY A 14 18.17 12.80 6.41
N ILE A 15 18.14 11.51 6.06
CA ILE A 15 18.80 10.44 6.81
C ILE A 15 20.32 10.65 6.95
N GLU A 16 20.96 11.33 5.98
CA GLU A 16 22.41 11.53 6.01
C GLU A 16 22.85 12.51 7.09
N ASP A 17 22.03 13.53 7.38
CA ASP A 17 22.35 14.58 8.34
C ASP A 17 21.08 15.33 8.80
N PRO A 18 20.33 14.77 9.77
CA PRO A 18 19.07 15.34 10.25
C PRO A 18 19.28 16.48 11.25
N TYR A 19 20.05 17.50 10.86
CA TYR A 19 20.39 18.60 11.77
C TYR A 19 19.16 19.43 12.18
N LEU A 20 18.98 19.60 13.50
CA LEU A 20 17.91 20.39 14.08
C LEU A 20 18.45 21.49 15.00
N TYR A 21 17.99 22.71 14.76
CA TYR A 21 18.14 23.85 15.64
C TYR A 21 17.06 23.83 16.74
N ARG A 22 17.34 24.51 17.86
CA ARG A 22 16.34 24.81 18.90
C ARG A 22 15.89 26.26 18.74
N LEU A 23 14.60 26.47 18.49
CA LEU A 23 13.97 27.78 18.52
C LEU A 23 13.23 27.92 19.85
N LYS A 24 13.69 28.86 20.67
CA LYS A 24 13.12 29.17 21.98
C LYS A 24 12.40 30.52 21.94
N LEU A 25 11.12 30.52 22.28
CA LEU A 25 10.28 31.70 22.43
C LEU A 25 10.00 31.88 23.91
N SER A 26 10.46 33.01 24.47
CA SER A 26 10.27 33.35 25.87
C SER A 26 9.41 34.61 25.98
N LEU A 27 8.36 34.56 26.79
CA LEU A 27 7.45 35.66 27.08
C LEU A 27 7.82 36.27 28.44
N TYR A 28 8.11 37.57 28.46
CA TYR A 28 8.53 38.30 29.66
C TYR A 28 7.49 39.35 30.06
N GLY A 29 7.25 39.47 31.36
CA GLY A 29 6.76 40.68 32.01
C GLY A 29 7.95 41.42 32.63
N ASP A 30 7.92 41.61 33.95
CA ASP A 30 9.12 42.01 34.71
C ASP A 30 10.09 40.82 34.94
N GLU A 31 9.55 39.60 34.95
CA GLU A 31 10.27 38.32 35.00
C GLU A 31 9.81 37.41 33.85
N LEU A 32 10.45 36.25 33.67
CA LEU A 32 10.03 35.24 32.69
C LEU A 32 8.64 34.69 33.06
N PHE A 33 7.67 34.83 32.17
CA PHE A 33 6.28 34.38 32.38
C PHE A 33 6.01 33.02 31.76
N ASP A 34 6.44 32.81 30.51
CA ASP A 34 6.23 31.55 29.77
C ASP A 34 7.36 31.31 28.78
N GLU A 35 7.56 30.05 28.42
CA GLU A 35 8.58 29.65 27.48
C GLU A 35 8.15 28.42 26.67
N LYS A 36 8.40 28.49 25.37
CA LYS A 36 8.22 27.36 24.46
C LYS A 36 9.47 27.14 23.63
N GLU A 37 9.94 25.90 23.61
CA GLU A 37 11.01 25.46 22.71
C GLU A 37 10.43 24.53 21.65
N ILE A 38 10.85 24.70 20.39
CA ILE A 38 10.59 23.76 19.30
C ILE A 38 11.88 23.46 18.56
N LYS A 39 12.00 22.24 18.03
CA LYS A 39 13.09 21.86 17.12
C LYS A 39 12.69 22.20 15.68
N ILE A 40 13.61 22.78 14.92
CA ILE A 40 13.41 23.14 13.51
C ILE A 40 14.65 22.82 12.68
N GLY A 41 14.47 22.43 11.43
CA GLY A 41 15.53 22.22 10.47
C GLY A 41 15.35 23.07 9.22
N PHE A 42 16.45 23.45 8.59
CA PHE A 42 16.43 24.18 7.32
C PHE A 42 16.62 23.20 6.16
N ARG A 43 15.64 23.10 5.27
CA ARG A 43 15.76 22.32 4.04
C ARG A 43 14.99 22.98 2.90
N SER A 44 15.33 22.63 1.67
CA SER A 44 14.49 22.89 0.49
C SER A 44 14.11 21.58 -0.19
N LEU A 45 12.89 21.54 -0.72
CA LEU A 45 12.45 20.47 -1.62
C LEU A 45 11.95 21.09 -2.91
N SER A 46 12.29 20.45 -4.02
CA SER A 46 11.81 20.80 -5.34
C SER A 46 11.67 19.53 -6.16
N TYR A 47 10.94 19.58 -7.27
CA TYR A 47 10.90 18.49 -8.24
C TYR A 47 10.89 19.07 -9.66
N ASP A 48 11.34 18.25 -10.61
CA ASP A 48 11.24 18.49 -12.04
C ASP A 48 10.88 17.18 -12.76
N GLU A 49 11.00 17.14 -14.09
CA GLU A 49 10.73 15.94 -14.89
C GLU A 49 11.63 14.74 -14.54
N ASN A 50 12.75 14.96 -13.84
CA ASN A 50 13.70 13.94 -13.41
C ASN A 50 13.51 13.50 -11.95
N GLY A 51 12.45 13.96 -11.27
CA GLY A 51 12.07 13.50 -9.94
C GLY A 51 12.26 14.53 -8.83
N LEU A 52 12.38 14.05 -7.59
CA LEU A 52 12.44 14.87 -6.37
C LEU A 52 13.88 15.23 -5.99
N TYR A 53 14.08 16.42 -5.42
CA TYR A 53 15.35 16.90 -4.91
C TYR A 53 15.24 17.40 -3.47
N LEU A 54 16.20 17.02 -2.63
CA LEU A 54 16.40 17.54 -1.28
C LEU A 54 17.67 18.36 -1.24
N ASN A 55 17.55 19.65 -0.89
CA ASN A 55 18.67 20.60 -0.88
C ASN A 55 19.44 20.64 -2.22
N GLY A 56 18.69 20.55 -3.33
CA GLY A 56 19.24 20.55 -4.71
C GLY A 56 19.88 19.25 -5.16
N LYS A 57 19.83 18.16 -4.36
CA LYS A 57 20.37 16.84 -4.72
C LYS A 57 19.23 15.86 -5.02
N PRO A 58 19.34 15.01 -6.06
CA PRO A 58 18.34 13.98 -6.34
C PRO A 58 18.03 13.13 -5.10
N TYR A 59 16.76 12.93 -4.80
CA TYR A 59 16.29 12.30 -3.57
C TYR A 59 15.05 11.44 -3.83
N MET A 60 15.25 10.22 -4.34
CA MET A 60 14.17 9.27 -4.53
C MET A 60 13.64 8.76 -3.18
N LEU A 61 12.31 8.81 -3.01
CA LEU A 61 11.63 8.33 -1.82
C LEU A 61 11.57 6.80 -1.81
N ARG A 62 12.36 6.20 -0.91
CA ARG A 62 12.36 4.77 -0.57
C ARG A 62 11.51 4.60 0.67
N GLY A 63 10.21 4.46 0.47
CA GLY A 63 9.23 4.60 1.53
C GLY A 63 8.38 3.38 1.79
N VAL A 64 7.67 3.45 2.91
CA VAL A 64 6.65 2.48 3.35
C VAL A 64 5.41 3.21 3.87
N GLY A 65 4.23 2.62 3.66
CA GLY A 65 3.04 3.00 4.41
C GLY A 65 3.15 2.51 5.86
N LYS A 66 2.62 3.27 6.81
CA LYS A 66 2.60 2.88 8.23
C LYS A 66 1.28 3.25 8.90
N HIS A 67 0.58 2.25 9.43
CA HIS A 67 -0.53 2.45 10.38
C HIS A 67 -0.04 2.64 11.82
N GLN A 68 -0.90 3.19 12.69
CA GLN A 68 -0.56 3.50 14.08
C GLN A 68 -0.95 2.41 15.09
N ASP A 69 -1.19 1.19 14.62
CA ASP A 69 -1.62 0.08 15.48
C ASP A 69 -0.51 -0.94 15.75
N TYR A 70 -0.69 -1.67 16.84
CA TYR A 70 0.18 -2.73 17.32
C TYR A 70 -0.65 -3.90 17.84
N ALA A 71 -0.13 -5.11 17.69
CA ALA A 71 -0.77 -6.35 18.14
C ALA A 71 -1.23 -6.23 19.61
N LYS A 72 -2.52 -6.52 19.86
CA LYS A 72 -3.16 -6.49 21.19
C LYS A 72 -3.21 -5.12 21.90
N LYS A 73 -2.63 -4.07 21.33
CA LYS A 73 -2.75 -2.69 21.83
C LYS A 73 -3.75 -1.86 21.02
N GLY A 74 -4.08 -2.31 19.81
CA GLY A 74 -4.78 -1.45 18.85
C GLY A 74 -3.93 -0.23 18.57
N ASN A 75 -4.54 0.94 18.52
CA ASN A 75 -3.85 2.23 18.39
C ASN A 75 -3.41 2.87 19.71
N ALA A 76 -3.60 2.20 20.86
CA ALA A 76 -3.12 2.68 22.16
C ALA A 76 -1.62 2.34 22.35
N ILE A 77 -0.79 2.83 21.42
CA ILE A 77 0.65 2.57 21.40
C ILE A 77 1.42 3.60 22.25
N SER A 78 2.56 3.18 22.79
CA SER A 78 3.46 4.06 23.55
C SER A 78 4.52 4.69 22.65
N ILE A 79 5.21 5.73 23.12
CA ILE A 79 6.36 6.30 22.41
C ILE A 79 7.45 5.25 22.13
N SER A 80 7.67 4.31 23.06
CA SER A 80 8.64 3.22 22.85
C SER A 80 8.24 2.27 21.73
N ASP A 81 6.94 2.07 21.51
CA ASP A 81 6.46 1.30 20.34
C ASP A 81 6.75 2.06 19.04
N ILE A 82 6.61 3.39 19.04
CA ILE A 82 6.93 4.26 17.89
C ILE A 82 8.44 4.24 17.61
N GLU A 83 9.28 4.35 18.63
CA GLU A 83 10.74 4.25 18.51
C GLU A 83 11.15 2.92 17.90
N ASN A 84 10.61 1.80 18.40
CA ASN A 84 10.88 0.48 17.87
C ASN A 84 10.42 0.33 16.41
N ASP A 85 9.24 0.85 16.06
CA ASP A 85 8.78 0.88 14.67
C ASP A 85 9.78 1.62 13.77
N LEU A 86 10.24 2.81 14.19
CA LEU A 86 11.17 3.62 13.43
C LEU A 86 12.57 3.00 13.32
N ASP A 87 13.05 2.31 14.36
CA ASP A 87 14.34 1.60 14.31
C ASP A 87 14.30 0.43 13.33
N ILE A 88 13.19 -0.30 13.28
CA ILE A 88 12.96 -1.36 12.28
C ILE A 88 12.93 -0.76 10.86
N ILE A 89 12.22 0.35 10.68
CA ILE A 89 12.12 1.05 9.38
C ILE A 89 13.49 1.54 8.90
N LEU A 90 14.26 2.20 9.77
CA LEU A 90 15.60 2.72 9.45
C LEU A 90 16.60 1.62 9.11
N ARG A 91 16.56 0.49 9.83
CA ARG A 91 17.43 -0.65 9.55
C ARG A 91 17.23 -1.20 8.13
N MET A 92 16.00 -1.13 7.62
CA MET A 92 15.67 -1.50 6.24
C MET A 92 16.23 -0.51 5.20
N GLY A 93 16.65 0.69 5.61
CA GLY A 93 17.15 1.75 4.71
C GLY A 93 16.07 2.67 4.16
N VAL A 94 14.89 2.72 4.80
CA VAL A 94 13.81 3.63 4.44
C VAL A 94 14.21 5.08 4.73
N ASN A 95 13.84 5.99 3.81
CA ASN A 95 14.05 7.43 3.98
C ASN A 95 12.77 8.26 3.97
N SER A 96 11.61 7.62 3.81
CA SER A 96 10.30 8.29 3.81
C SER A 96 9.18 7.41 4.36
N ILE A 97 8.22 7.99 5.07
CA ILE A 97 7.03 7.28 5.56
C ILE A 97 5.76 7.99 5.08
N ARG A 98 4.81 7.20 4.57
CA ARG A 98 3.43 7.66 4.37
C ARG A 98 2.62 7.33 5.63
N ALA A 99 2.28 8.37 6.39
CA ALA A 99 1.55 8.29 7.65
C ALA A 99 0.06 8.05 7.38
N THR A 100 -0.29 6.79 7.17
CA THR A 100 -1.55 6.38 6.56
C THR A 100 -2.62 6.04 7.62
N HIS A 101 -3.91 6.33 7.45
CA HIS A 101 -4.54 7.27 6.52
C HIS A 101 -5.09 8.48 7.29
N TYR A 102 -4.31 8.97 8.23
CA TYR A 102 -4.77 9.92 9.24
C TYR A 102 -3.57 10.56 9.92
N GLN A 103 -3.80 11.60 10.70
CA GLN A 103 -2.79 12.19 11.56
C GLN A 103 -2.26 11.14 12.57
N HIS A 104 -0.94 10.95 12.63
CA HIS A 104 -0.24 10.19 13.67
C HIS A 104 0.07 11.06 14.89
N ALA A 105 0.56 10.46 15.98
CA ALA A 105 0.98 11.17 17.19
C ALA A 105 2.12 12.19 16.91
N ASP A 106 2.17 13.28 17.68
CA ASP A 106 3.23 14.30 17.57
C ASP A 106 4.64 13.71 17.77
N ASP A 107 4.79 12.79 18.73
CA ASP A 107 6.03 12.06 18.99
C ASP A 107 6.57 11.32 17.74
N PHE A 108 5.67 10.80 16.89
CA PHE A 108 6.09 10.16 15.65
C PHE A 108 6.74 11.14 14.69
N TYR A 109 6.17 12.34 14.52
CA TYR A 109 6.75 13.37 13.65
C TYR A 109 8.04 13.95 14.24
N SER A 110 8.09 14.17 15.56
CA SER A 110 9.30 14.59 16.28
C SER A 110 10.45 13.58 16.09
N LEU A 111 10.17 12.28 16.23
CA LEU A 111 11.17 11.25 15.98
C LEU A 111 11.57 11.17 14.50
N CYS A 112 10.66 11.43 13.56
CA CYS A 112 10.99 11.50 12.14
C CYS A 112 11.90 12.71 11.81
N ASP A 113 11.68 13.86 12.45
CA ASP A 113 12.57 15.02 12.36
C ASP A 113 13.99 14.64 12.77
N GLU A 114 14.12 14.01 13.95
CA GLU A 114 15.41 13.61 14.52
C GLU A 114 16.12 12.52 13.71
N LYS A 115 15.35 11.62 13.09
CA LYS A 115 15.88 10.49 12.31
C LYS A 115 16.10 10.82 10.83
N GLY A 116 15.67 11.99 10.35
CA GLY A 116 15.89 12.40 8.96
C GLY A 116 14.88 11.83 7.96
N ILE A 117 13.75 11.31 8.44
CA ILE A 117 12.75 10.62 7.61
C ILE A 117 11.79 11.66 7.05
N LEU A 118 11.57 11.70 5.73
CA LEU A 118 10.51 12.53 5.16
C LEU A 118 9.13 11.91 5.42
N VAL A 119 8.12 12.74 5.69
CA VAL A 119 6.77 12.27 6.02
C VAL A 119 5.73 12.87 5.09
N TRP A 120 4.95 12.00 4.44
CA TRP A 120 3.66 12.33 3.87
C TRP A 120 2.63 12.20 4.99
N ALA A 121 2.04 13.32 5.42
CA ALA A 121 0.97 13.34 6.41
C ALA A 121 -0.39 13.54 5.71
N GLU A 122 -1.44 12.82 6.11
CA GLU A 122 -2.73 12.88 5.42
C GLU A 122 -3.95 12.85 6.36
N ILE A 123 -5.10 13.25 5.81
CA ILE A 123 -6.41 13.18 6.47
C ILE A 123 -7.21 11.95 5.98
N PRO A 124 -8.16 11.43 6.77
CA PRO A 124 -8.95 10.24 6.42
C PRO A 124 -10.10 10.54 5.45
N VAL A 125 -9.85 11.30 4.39
CA VAL A 125 -10.79 11.44 3.26
C VAL A 125 -10.52 10.27 2.31
N ILE A 126 -11.21 9.16 2.55
CA ILE A 126 -10.86 7.86 1.97
C ILE A 126 -12.06 7.10 1.39
N SER A 127 -11.85 6.41 0.26
CA SER A 127 -12.78 5.45 -0.37
C SER A 127 -14.09 6.01 -0.92
N ALA A 128 -14.93 6.55 -0.05
CA ALA A 128 -16.28 7.03 -0.35
C ALA A 128 -16.53 8.35 0.39
N ILE A 129 -16.75 9.42 -0.36
CA ILE A 129 -17.06 10.73 0.21
C ILE A 129 -18.56 10.77 0.55
N ASN A 130 -18.87 11.06 1.82
CA ASN A 130 -20.23 11.41 2.20
C ASN A 130 -20.55 12.80 1.62
N GLN A 131 -21.61 12.90 0.80
CA GLN A 131 -21.94 14.11 0.05
C GLN A 131 -22.79 15.08 0.88
N SER A 132 -22.29 15.48 2.05
CA SER A 132 -22.96 16.43 2.96
C SER A 132 -22.04 17.58 3.36
N GLU A 133 -22.62 18.73 3.72
CA GLU A 133 -21.84 19.90 4.15
C GLU A 133 -21.08 19.63 5.45
N GLU A 134 -21.68 18.86 6.37
CA GLU A 134 -21.05 18.45 7.62
C GLU A 134 -19.81 17.58 7.38
N ALA A 135 -19.87 16.66 6.41
CA ALA A 135 -18.73 15.83 6.03
C ALA A 135 -17.60 16.67 5.40
N ASN A 136 -17.96 17.64 4.55
CA ASN A 136 -16.99 18.58 3.96
C ASN A 136 -16.32 19.45 5.03
N LEU A 137 -17.11 19.97 5.97
CA LEU A 137 -16.60 20.76 7.08
C LEU A 137 -15.65 19.95 7.94
N ASN A 138 -16.01 18.71 8.28
CA ASN A 138 -15.14 17.81 9.03
C ASN A 138 -13.80 17.56 8.31
N ALA A 139 -13.82 17.32 6.99
CA ALA A 139 -12.59 17.14 6.21
C ALA A 139 -11.70 18.40 6.24
N LYS A 140 -12.29 19.59 6.08
CA LYS A 140 -11.58 20.88 6.13
C LYS A 140 -11.01 21.15 7.53
N GLU A 141 -11.76 20.86 8.59
CA GLU A 141 -11.31 21.00 9.97
C GLU A 141 -10.16 20.05 10.29
N GLN A 142 -10.26 18.77 9.92
CA GLN A 142 -9.18 17.81 10.11
C GLN A 142 -7.90 18.24 9.37
N LEU A 143 -8.00 18.74 8.14
CA LEU A 143 -6.85 19.26 7.40
C LEU A 143 -6.24 20.49 8.08
N THR A 144 -7.10 21.39 8.57
CA THR A 144 -6.67 22.60 9.29
C THR A 144 -5.93 22.24 10.58
N TYR A 145 -6.44 21.28 11.35
CA TYR A 145 -5.80 20.79 12.57
C TYR A 145 -4.50 20.07 12.28
N LEU A 146 -4.48 19.17 11.29
CA LEU A 146 -3.27 18.47 10.87
C LEU A 146 -2.16 19.48 10.55
N ILE A 147 -2.41 20.41 9.61
CA ILE A 147 -1.42 21.40 9.20
C ILE A 147 -0.99 22.27 10.37
N SER A 148 -1.93 22.75 11.18
CA SER A 148 -1.61 23.62 12.32
C SER A 148 -0.71 22.94 13.35
N GLN A 149 -0.88 21.64 13.55
CA GLN A 149 -0.12 20.87 14.53
C GLN A 149 1.23 20.43 13.95
N VAL A 150 1.30 20.03 12.67
CA VAL A 150 2.53 19.44 12.12
C VAL A 150 3.40 20.39 11.30
N ARG A 151 2.96 21.62 11.02
CA ARG A 151 3.69 22.60 10.17
C ARG A 151 5.11 22.95 10.65
N ASN A 152 5.43 22.72 11.92
CA ASN A 152 6.76 22.98 12.46
C ASN A 152 7.70 21.77 12.32
N HIS A 153 7.17 20.57 12.04
CA HIS A 153 7.97 19.39 11.77
C HIS A 153 8.65 19.49 10.41
N THR A 154 9.97 19.38 10.42
CA THR A 154 10.83 19.52 9.25
C THR A 154 10.66 18.35 8.28
N CYS A 155 10.39 17.16 8.83
CA CYS A 155 10.15 15.91 8.13
C CYS A 155 8.92 15.98 7.21
N VAL A 156 7.87 16.69 7.59
CA VAL A 156 6.64 16.75 6.81
C VAL A 156 6.92 17.50 5.52
N TYR A 157 6.76 16.83 4.38
CA TYR A 157 7.04 17.41 3.07
C TYR A 157 5.81 17.65 2.22
N CYS A 158 4.75 16.88 2.45
CA CYS A 158 3.48 17.06 1.77
C CYS A 158 2.29 16.73 2.66
N TYR A 159 1.14 17.30 2.29
CA TYR A 159 -0.17 17.01 2.87
C TYR A 159 -1.02 16.22 1.88
N GLY A 160 -1.36 14.98 2.24
CA GLY A 160 -2.29 14.14 1.50
C GLY A 160 -3.73 14.56 1.75
N VAL A 161 -4.44 14.98 0.71
CA VAL A 161 -5.82 15.49 0.83
C VAL A 161 -6.89 14.42 0.63
N GLN A 162 -6.54 13.28 0.03
CA GLN A 162 -7.46 12.17 -0.23
C GLN A 162 -6.72 10.85 -0.51
N ASN A 163 -7.40 9.73 -0.25
CA ASN A 163 -7.01 8.40 -0.68
C ASN A 163 -8.18 7.64 -1.35
N GLU A 164 -8.01 7.22 -2.60
CA GLU A 164 -8.94 6.34 -3.34
C GLU A 164 -10.40 6.83 -3.40
N VAL A 165 -10.65 8.14 -3.36
CA VAL A 165 -12.04 8.67 -3.34
C VAL A 165 -12.84 8.35 -4.61
N CYS A 166 -12.14 8.11 -5.71
CA CYS A 166 -12.73 7.67 -6.98
C CYS A 166 -13.22 6.22 -6.95
N MET A 167 -12.86 5.42 -5.94
CA MET A 167 -13.29 4.02 -5.84
C MET A 167 -14.82 3.93 -5.79
N VAL A 168 -15.45 4.74 -4.94
CA VAL A 168 -16.91 4.78 -4.80
C VAL A 168 -17.50 6.03 -5.41
N THR A 169 -16.94 7.19 -5.07
CA THR A 169 -17.49 8.50 -5.38
C THR A 169 -16.64 9.22 -6.42
N LYS A 170 -16.77 8.83 -7.69
CA LYS A 170 -16.13 9.50 -8.82
C LYS A 170 -17.13 10.41 -9.52
N ASN A 171 -17.28 11.63 -9.02
CA ASN A 171 -18.26 12.60 -9.51
C ASN A 171 -17.81 14.04 -9.24
N GLU A 172 -18.55 15.02 -9.75
CA GLU A 172 -18.23 16.44 -9.59
C GLU A 172 -18.13 16.86 -8.11
N TYR A 173 -18.95 16.28 -7.24
CA TYR A 173 -18.91 16.57 -5.80
C TYR A 173 -17.56 16.19 -5.19
N SER A 174 -17.11 14.96 -5.42
CA SER A 174 -15.81 14.47 -4.93
C SER A 174 -14.66 15.32 -5.45
N PHE A 175 -14.68 15.69 -6.73
CA PHE A 175 -13.65 16.51 -7.36
C PHE A 175 -13.63 17.92 -6.80
N LYS A 176 -14.81 18.51 -6.53
CA LYS A 176 -14.93 19.81 -5.87
C LYS A 176 -14.32 19.78 -4.48
N LEU A 177 -14.64 18.79 -3.65
CA LEU A 177 -14.07 18.68 -2.29
C LEU A 177 -12.55 18.54 -2.33
N VAL A 178 -12.01 17.66 -3.18
CA VAL A 178 -10.56 17.45 -3.30
C VAL A 178 -9.85 18.73 -3.75
N ARG A 179 -10.41 19.46 -4.71
CA ARG A 179 -9.87 20.77 -5.13
C ARG A 179 -9.91 21.80 -4.01
N GLU A 180 -10.99 21.85 -3.22
CA GLU A 180 -11.10 22.76 -2.08
C GLU A 180 -10.09 22.44 -0.98
N LEU A 181 -9.87 21.15 -0.67
CA LEU A 181 -8.89 20.71 0.31
C LEU A 181 -7.45 21.02 -0.15
N ALA A 182 -7.13 20.80 -1.43
CA ALA A 182 -5.82 21.15 -1.97
C ALA A 182 -5.56 22.66 -1.91
N SER A 183 -6.55 23.48 -2.27
CA SER A 183 -6.45 24.95 -2.14
C SER A 183 -6.29 25.39 -0.69
N LEU A 184 -7.08 24.81 0.24
CA LEU A 184 -6.99 25.12 1.67
C LEU A 184 -5.61 24.78 2.24
N ALA A 185 -5.05 23.62 1.89
CA ALA A 185 -3.70 23.25 2.32
C ALA A 185 -2.65 24.28 1.86
N LYS A 186 -2.76 24.78 0.61
CA LYS A 186 -1.87 25.82 0.09
C LYS A 186 -2.07 27.18 0.75
N GLU A 187 -3.31 27.52 1.12
CA GLU A 187 -3.60 28.75 1.88
C GLU A 187 -2.98 28.69 3.28
N LEU A 188 -3.12 27.57 3.99
CA LEU A 188 -2.62 27.38 5.35
C LEU A 188 -1.10 27.26 5.41
N ASP A 189 -0.49 26.58 4.44
CA ASP A 189 0.94 26.36 4.37
C ASP A 189 1.46 26.25 2.92
N PRO A 190 1.81 27.38 2.28
CA PRO A 190 2.34 27.40 0.92
C PRO A 190 3.75 26.82 0.81
N SER A 191 4.43 26.52 1.92
CA SER A 191 5.82 26.04 1.93
C SER A 191 5.98 24.55 1.67
N ARG A 192 4.87 23.79 1.63
CA ARG A 192 4.85 22.34 1.43
C ARG A 192 4.00 21.94 0.22
N PHE A 193 4.24 20.73 -0.25
CA PHE A 193 3.46 20.19 -1.35
C PHE A 193 2.08 19.71 -0.90
N THR A 194 1.12 19.72 -1.80
CA THR A 194 -0.12 18.95 -1.67
C THR A 194 0.00 17.65 -2.46
N ALA A 195 -0.61 16.59 -1.96
CA ALA A 195 -0.52 15.27 -2.55
C ALA A 195 -1.87 14.54 -2.49
N GLN A 196 -2.03 13.52 -3.31
CA GLN A 196 -3.21 12.67 -3.33
C GLN A 196 -2.85 11.24 -3.75
N ALA A 197 -3.64 10.25 -3.32
CA ALA A 197 -3.48 8.87 -3.73
C ALA A 197 -4.74 8.38 -4.48
N ASN A 198 -4.63 8.15 -5.78
CA ASN A 198 -5.71 7.62 -6.61
C ASN A 198 -5.74 6.09 -6.57
N GLU A 199 -6.92 5.52 -6.79
CA GLU A 199 -7.05 4.08 -7.02
C GLU A 199 -6.81 3.72 -8.50
N TYR A 200 -6.73 2.42 -8.79
CA TYR A 200 -6.25 1.92 -10.08
C TYR A 200 -7.14 2.24 -11.29
N THR A 201 -8.46 2.39 -11.12
CA THR A 201 -9.43 2.73 -12.19
C THR A 201 -9.50 4.21 -12.50
N THR A 202 -8.80 5.05 -11.76
CA THR A 202 -8.72 6.48 -12.06
C THR A 202 -7.91 6.66 -13.34
N GLU A 203 -8.47 7.37 -14.32
CA GLU A 203 -7.83 7.57 -15.61
C GLU A 203 -6.49 8.30 -15.46
N ASN A 204 -5.58 8.09 -16.41
CA ASN A 204 -4.27 8.71 -16.39
C ASN A 204 -4.36 10.24 -16.45
N ASP A 205 -5.27 10.75 -17.27
CA ASP A 205 -5.49 12.18 -17.52
C ASP A 205 -6.68 12.73 -16.72
N CYS A 206 -7.11 12.03 -15.66
CA CYS A 206 -8.23 12.45 -14.84
C CYS A 206 -7.98 13.86 -14.27
N ILE A 207 -8.98 14.75 -14.36
CA ILE A 207 -8.86 16.15 -13.91
C ILE A 207 -8.43 16.28 -12.45
N ILE A 208 -8.70 15.27 -11.62
CA ILE A 208 -8.27 15.23 -10.22
C ILE A 208 -6.75 15.39 -10.07
N ASN A 209 -5.97 14.89 -11.03
CA ASN A 209 -4.50 15.00 -11.08
C ASN A 209 -4.00 16.44 -11.17
N SER A 210 -4.85 17.36 -11.63
CA SER A 210 -4.49 18.79 -11.71
C SER A 210 -4.51 19.51 -10.37
N TYR A 211 -5.21 18.98 -9.35
CA TYR A 211 -5.53 19.72 -8.12
C TYR A 211 -4.39 19.78 -7.10
N THR A 212 -3.47 18.81 -7.11
CA THR A 212 -2.35 18.71 -6.17
C THR A 212 -1.00 18.85 -6.88
N ASP A 213 0.07 19.18 -6.15
CA ASP A 213 1.43 19.23 -6.73
C ASP A 213 1.92 17.84 -7.12
N ILE A 214 1.74 16.90 -6.18
CA ILE A 214 2.14 15.48 -6.30
C ILE A 214 0.90 14.66 -6.66
N ILE A 215 1.05 13.76 -7.61
CA ILE A 215 0.04 12.74 -7.93
C ILE A 215 0.52 11.37 -7.48
N GLY A 216 -0.37 10.61 -6.87
CA GLY A 216 -0.10 9.28 -6.36
C GLY A 216 -1.09 8.28 -6.92
N TYR A 217 -0.63 7.04 -7.13
CA TYR A 217 -1.50 5.92 -7.49
C TYR A 217 -1.20 4.70 -6.63
N ASN A 218 -2.26 4.06 -6.16
CA ASN A 218 -2.25 2.78 -5.46
C ASN A 218 -2.39 1.65 -6.48
N LEU A 219 -1.29 0.94 -6.76
CA LEU A 219 -1.20 -0.03 -7.85
C LEU A 219 -0.76 -1.42 -7.34
N TYR A 220 -1.68 -2.38 -7.44
CA TYR A 220 -1.60 -3.75 -6.93
C TYR A 220 -1.58 -4.79 -8.06
N TYR A 221 -0.91 -4.46 -9.17
CA TYR A 221 -0.71 -5.34 -10.32
C TYR A 221 -0.03 -6.64 -9.91
N GLY A 222 -0.63 -7.79 -10.21
CA GLY A 222 -0.20 -9.09 -9.73
C GLY A 222 -0.87 -9.55 -8.43
N TRP A 223 -1.70 -8.74 -7.79
CA TRP A 223 -2.46 -9.15 -6.59
C TRP A 223 -3.97 -9.02 -6.77
N TYR A 224 -4.46 -7.81 -7.06
CA TYR A 224 -5.89 -7.57 -7.26
C TYR A 224 -6.31 -7.59 -8.72
N TYR A 225 -5.40 -7.27 -9.63
CA TYR A 225 -5.65 -7.24 -11.07
C TYR A 225 -4.35 -7.46 -11.83
N GLY A 226 -4.48 -7.80 -13.12
CA GLY A 226 -3.35 -7.98 -14.04
C GLY A 226 -2.24 -8.90 -13.54
N ASN A 227 -1.10 -8.80 -14.20
CA ASN A 227 0.18 -9.41 -13.83
C ASN A 227 1.13 -8.35 -13.27
N MET A 228 2.15 -8.76 -12.51
CA MET A 228 3.05 -7.82 -11.83
C MET A 228 3.89 -6.98 -12.80
N GLU A 229 4.19 -7.52 -13.97
CA GLU A 229 4.96 -6.88 -15.04
C GLU A 229 4.23 -5.67 -15.65
N GLU A 230 2.92 -5.59 -15.48
CA GLU A 230 2.08 -4.48 -15.99
C GLU A 230 2.17 -3.22 -15.13
N LEU A 231 2.80 -3.28 -13.94
CA LEU A 231 3.05 -2.11 -13.09
C LEU A 231 3.87 -1.04 -13.84
N GLY A 232 4.91 -1.46 -14.55
CA GLY A 232 5.80 -0.55 -15.28
C GLY A 232 5.07 0.22 -16.39
N PRO A 233 4.47 -0.47 -17.36
CA PRO A 233 3.68 0.18 -18.41
C PRO A 233 2.58 1.10 -17.88
N ARG A 234 1.94 0.74 -16.75
CA ARG A 234 0.95 1.61 -16.10
C ARG A 234 1.57 2.92 -15.61
N LEU A 235 2.72 2.85 -14.91
CA LEU A 235 3.42 4.03 -14.42
C LEU A 235 3.86 4.93 -15.58
N ASP A 236 4.38 4.33 -16.66
CA ASP A 236 4.81 5.07 -17.86
C ASP A 236 3.64 5.86 -18.47
N ALA A 237 2.47 5.23 -18.61
CA ALA A 237 1.28 5.86 -19.17
C ALA A 237 0.69 6.98 -18.27
N ILE A 238 0.81 6.86 -16.95
CA ILE A 238 0.41 7.94 -16.02
C ILE A 238 1.37 9.12 -16.16
N HIS A 239 2.67 8.86 -16.22
CA HIS A 239 3.68 9.91 -16.36
C HIS A 239 3.55 10.66 -17.70
N GLU A 240 3.34 9.94 -18.80
CA GLU A 240 3.10 10.54 -20.13
C GLU A 240 1.88 11.45 -20.15
N ALA A 241 0.80 11.10 -19.44
CA ALA A 241 -0.39 11.93 -19.34
C ALA A 241 -0.21 13.15 -18.41
N ASN A 242 0.77 13.12 -17.51
CA ASN A 242 1.00 14.17 -16.50
C ASN A 242 2.49 14.58 -16.42
N PRO A 243 3.11 15.03 -17.52
CA PRO A 243 4.57 15.16 -17.60
C PRO A 243 5.16 16.23 -16.66
N SER A 244 4.34 17.16 -16.17
CA SER A 244 4.76 18.23 -15.24
C SER A 244 4.50 17.91 -13.76
N LYS A 245 3.95 16.73 -13.44
CA LYS A 245 3.60 16.32 -12.08
C LYS A 245 4.63 15.32 -11.56
N LEU A 246 4.95 15.44 -10.27
CA LEU A 246 5.72 14.40 -9.58
C LEU A 246 4.81 13.19 -9.33
N LEU A 247 5.10 12.07 -10.00
CA LEU A 247 4.40 10.81 -9.76
C LEU A 247 5.06 10.04 -8.61
N ILE A 248 4.27 9.55 -7.67
CA ILE A 248 4.67 8.64 -6.61
C ILE A 248 3.82 7.36 -6.68
N LEU A 249 4.44 6.19 -6.58
CA LEU A 249 3.71 4.94 -6.36
C LEU A 249 3.32 4.84 -4.88
N THR A 250 2.09 5.24 -4.54
CA THR A 250 1.68 5.50 -3.15
C THR A 250 1.29 4.26 -2.37
N GLU A 251 0.93 3.17 -3.05
CA GLU A 251 0.75 1.83 -2.48
C GLU A 251 1.05 0.75 -3.51
N TYR A 252 1.72 -0.30 -3.08
CA TYR A 252 1.91 -1.56 -3.80
C TYR A 252 2.29 -2.66 -2.80
N GLY A 253 1.82 -3.89 -2.98
CA GLY A 253 2.09 -4.98 -2.04
C GLY A 253 1.11 -6.15 -2.15
N VAL A 254 1.41 -7.27 -1.49
CA VAL A 254 0.61 -8.50 -1.57
C VAL A 254 0.42 -9.13 -0.19
N ASP A 255 -0.77 -9.66 0.10
CA ASP A 255 -0.98 -10.31 1.40
C ASP A 255 -0.14 -11.57 1.49
N THR A 256 0.51 -11.73 2.64
CA THR A 256 1.51 -12.77 2.86
C THR A 256 1.38 -13.32 4.26
N ASN A 257 1.07 -14.62 4.36
CA ASN A 257 1.05 -15.33 5.63
C ASN A 257 2.39 -16.06 5.80
N PRO A 258 3.22 -15.73 6.81
CA PRO A 258 4.55 -16.34 7.01
C PRO A 258 4.56 -17.85 7.29
N GLN A 259 3.40 -18.49 7.41
CA GLN A 259 3.27 -19.94 7.55
C GLN A 259 3.12 -20.65 6.21
N ILE A 260 2.87 -19.91 5.13
CA ILE A 260 2.49 -20.43 3.83
C ILE A 260 3.69 -20.34 2.90
N HIS A 261 4.02 -21.47 2.28
CA HIS A 261 5.22 -21.63 1.48
C HIS A 261 4.95 -22.40 0.20
N SER A 262 5.64 -22.01 -0.86
CA SER A 262 5.49 -22.65 -2.17
C SER A 262 6.80 -22.65 -2.94
N SER A 263 7.18 -23.80 -3.49
CA SER A 263 8.25 -23.90 -4.50
C SER A 263 7.83 -23.38 -5.88
N ARG A 264 6.53 -23.10 -6.07
CA ARG A 264 5.95 -22.54 -7.29
C ARG A 264 5.00 -21.41 -6.89
N PRO A 265 5.54 -20.30 -6.34
CA PRO A 265 4.73 -19.22 -5.81
C PRO A 265 3.85 -18.63 -6.92
N LYS A 266 2.59 -18.36 -6.59
CA LYS A 266 1.62 -17.80 -7.53
C LYS A 266 0.68 -16.84 -6.82
N ARG A 267 0.06 -15.96 -7.62
CA ARG A 267 -0.94 -15.02 -7.17
C ARG A 267 -2.01 -15.69 -6.29
N ASN A 268 -2.36 -15.04 -5.19
CA ASN A 268 -3.35 -15.47 -4.19
C ASN A 268 -3.04 -16.78 -3.44
N ASP A 269 -1.81 -17.30 -3.50
CA ASP A 269 -1.42 -18.41 -2.62
C ASP A 269 -1.01 -17.94 -1.20
N TYR A 270 -0.77 -16.63 -1.01
CA TYR A 270 -0.35 -16.00 0.24
C TYR A 270 1.03 -16.45 0.75
N SER A 271 1.83 -17.10 -0.11
CA SER A 271 3.15 -17.58 0.23
C SER A 271 4.16 -16.44 0.37
N GLU A 272 5.11 -16.65 1.27
CA GLU A 272 6.22 -15.72 1.44
C GLU A 272 7.09 -15.60 0.18
N GLU A 273 7.26 -16.70 -0.55
CA GLU A 273 8.01 -16.70 -1.81
C GLU A 273 7.31 -15.85 -2.90
N TYR A 274 5.97 -15.76 -2.89
CA TYR A 274 5.25 -14.87 -3.81
C TYR A 274 5.46 -13.39 -3.46
N GLN A 275 5.48 -13.03 -2.17
CA GLN A 275 5.79 -11.66 -1.73
C GLN A 275 7.19 -11.24 -2.18
N LEU A 276 8.16 -12.15 -2.10
CA LEU A 276 9.53 -11.90 -2.52
C LEU A 276 9.61 -11.66 -4.04
N LEU A 277 8.97 -12.52 -4.84
CA LEU A 277 8.90 -12.38 -6.30
C LEU A 277 8.26 -11.05 -6.71
N TYR A 278 7.10 -10.73 -6.13
CA TYR A 278 6.39 -9.47 -6.35
C TYR A 278 7.26 -8.26 -6.00
N SER A 279 7.90 -8.29 -4.83
CA SER A 279 8.72 -7.18 -4.35
C SER A 279 9.95 -6.94 -5.23
N LYS A 280 10.56 -8.00 -5.77
CA LYS A 280 11.66 -7.87 -6.73
C LYS A 280 11.21 -7.18 -8.01
N ASN A 281 10.09 -7.63 -8.60
CA ASN A 281 9.53 -6.99 -9.78
C ASN A 281 9.21 -5.51 -9.54
N ALA A 282 8.60 -5.18 -8.41
CA ALA A 282 8.29 -3.79 -8.06
C ALA A 282 9.56 -2.94 -7.91
N LEU A 283 10.57 -3.42 -7.18
CA LEU A 283 11.84 -2.72 -6.99
C LEU A 283 12.57 -2.47 -8.32
N ASP A 284 12.60 -3.45 -9.22
CA ASP A 284 13.21 -3.30 -10.55
C ASP A 284 12.45 -2.29 -11.41
N THR A 285 11.12 -2.34 -11.34
CA THR A 285 10.22 -1.41 -12.03
C THR A 285 10.44 0.03 -11.56
N ILE A 286 10.59 0.24 -10.25
CA ILE A 286 10.85 1.56 -9.67
C ILE A 286 12.26 2.03 -10.05
N LYS A 287 13.28 1.18 -9.87
CA LYS A 287 14.69 1.52 -10.15
C LYS A 287 14.91 1.95 -11.60
N SER A 288 14.19 1.35 -12.55
CA SER A 288 14.29 1.67 -13.98
C SER A 288 13.60 2.99 -14.38
N ARG A 289 12.94 3.70 -13.46
CA ARG A 289 12.17 4.92 -13.71
C ARG A 289 12.68 6.08 -12.83
N PRO A 290 13.82 6.71 -13.20
CA PRO A 290 14.42 7.75 -12.38
C PRO A 290 13.54 9.01 -12.23
N TRP A 291 12.60 9.24 -13.15
CA TRP A 291 11.62 10.32 -13.09
C TRP A 291 10.54 10.13 -12.00
N LEU A 292 10.43 8.93 -11.41
CA LEU A 292 9.49 8.66 -10.33
C LEU A 292 9.99 9.32 -9.04
N GLY A 293 9.12 10.07 -8.34
CA GLY A 293 9.47 10.69 -7.05
C GLY A 293 9.80 9.66 -5.97
N GLY A 294 9.29 8.44 -6.13
CA GLY A 294 9.61 7.28 -5.31
C GLY A 294 8.39 6.39 -5.10
N SER A 295 8.42 5.59 -4.04
CA SER A 295 7.41 4.59 -3.78
C SER A 295 7.18 4.35 -2.29
N TYR A 296 5.97 3.89 -1.95
CA TYR A 296 5.59 3.46 -0.62
C TYR A 296 5.09 2.02 -0.64
N ALA A 297 5.92 1.08 -0.17
CA ALA A 297 5.48 -0.31 -0.03
C ALA A 297 4.30 -0.36 0.96
N TRP A 298 3.19 -0.94 0.52
CA TRP A 298 2.01 -1.17 1.33
C TRP A 298 2.07 -2.59 1.87
N VAL A 299 2.51 -2.78 3.11
CA VAL A 299 2.72 -1.79 4.18
C VAL A 299 3.92 -2.22 5.02
N MET A 300 4.47 -1.35 5.89
CA MET A 300 5.59 -1.76 6.74
C MET A 300 5.23 -2.93 7.66
N PHE A 301 4.10 -2.82 8.34
CA PHE A 301 3.64 -3.77 9.35
C PHE A 301 2.24 -4.27 9.01
N ASP A 302 1.99 -5.57 9.18
CA ASP A 302 0.61 -6.07 9.15
C ASP A 302 -0.23 -5.28 10.17
N PHE A 303 -1.52 -5.07 9.89
CA PHE A 303 -2.38 -4.23 10.72
C PHE A 303 -3.80 -4.78 10.85
N GLY A 304 -4.53 -4.28 11.84
CA GLY A 304 -5.91 -4.65 12.12
C GLY A 304 -6.88 -4.16 11.04
N SER A 305 -7.64 -5.09 10.47
CA SER A 305 -8.74 -4.81 9.55
C SER A 305 -9.87 -5.80 9.82
N SER A 306 -10.80 -5.42 10.72
CA SER A 306 -11.79 -6.31 11.34
C SER A 306 -12.66 -7.09 10.34
N MET A 307 -12.91 -6.52 9.17
CA MET A 307 -13.75 -7.08 8.12
C MET A 307 -13.01 -8.07 7.20
N ARG A 308 -11.68 -8.20 7.31
CA ARG A 308 -10.90 -9.16 6.51
C ARG A 308 -11.03 -10.57 7.08
N ASP A 309 -11.15 -11.55 6.19
CA ASP A 309 -11.11 -12.98 6.50
C ASP A 309 -10.47 -13.70 5.31
N GLU A 310 -9.15 -13.53 5.17
CA GLU A 310 -8.38 -13.97 4.01
C GLU A 310 -6.96 -14.38 4.42
N GLY A 311 -6.28 -15.16 3.58
CA GLY A 311 -4.90 -15.56 3.87
C GLY A 311 -4.72 -16.38 5.15
N GLY A 312 -5.76 -17.07 5.62
CA GLY A 312 -5.75 -17.88 6.83
C GLY A 312 -5.83 -17.10 8.15
N LYS A 313 -6.04 -15.77 8.11
CA LYS A 313 -6.26 -14.96 9.32
C LYS A 313 -7.45 -14.01 9.17
N ARG A 314 -8.29 -13.99 10.20
CA ARG A 314 -9.40 -13.04 10.31
C ARG A 314 -8.95 -11.77 11.02
N GLY A 315 -9.48 -10.64 10.58
CA GLY A 315 -9.31 -9.34 11.23
C GLY A 315 -7.99 -8.65 10.91
N GLN A 316 -7.23 -9.10 9.89
CA GLN A 316 -5.88 -8.62 9.63
C GLN A 316 -5.64 -8.39 8.13
N ASN A 317 -4.99 -7.28 7.79
CA ASN A 317 -4.31 -7.13 6.51
C ASN A 317 -2.87 -7.65 6.67
N GLN A 318 -2.47 -8.59 5.81
CA GLN A 318 -1.22 -9.34 5.93
C GLN A 318 -0.17 -8.90 4.90
N LYS A 319 -0.29 -7.70 4.33
CA LYS A 319 0.68 -7.17 3.36
C LYS A 319 1.98 -6.66 3.96
N GLY A 320 2.08 -6.63 5.30
CA GLY A 320 3.26 -6.16 6.01
C GLY A 320 4.55 -6.79 5.52
N LEU A 321 5.63 -6.04 5.51
CA LEU A 321 7.00 -6.58 5.43
C LEU A 321 7.41 -7.21 6.76
N VAL A 322 6.79 -6.77 7.85
CA VAL A 322 6.95 -7.28 9.21
C VAL A 322 5.57 -7.58 9.81
N THR A 323 5.47 -8.58 10.67
CA THR A 323 4.20 -8.91 11.34
C THR A 323 3.72 -7.81 12.29
N ILE A 324 2.42 -7.81 12.57
CA ILE A 324 1.73 -6.80 13.42
C ILE A 324 2.32 -6.67 14.83
N ASP A 325 2.98 -7.71 15.34
CA ASP A 325 3.64 -7.74 16.65
C ASP A 325 5.14 -7.36 16.59
N ARG A 326 5.63 -6.98 15.40
CA ARG A 326 7.01 -6.58 15.09
C ARG A 326 8.06 -7.69 15.30
N LYS A 327 7.66 -8.97 15.31
CA LYS A 327 8.57 -10.09 15.60
C LYS A 327 9.09 -10.82 14.39
N ILE A 328 8.27 -11.03 13.37
CA ILE A 328 8.65 -11.77 12.17
C ILE A 328 8.89 -10.78 11.04
N PHE A 329 10.14 -10.73 10.60
CA PHE A 329 10.58 -10.01 9.42
C PHE A 329 10.44 -10.99 8.24
N LYS A 330 9.55 -10.67 7.31
CA LYS A 330 9.30 -11.50 6.13
C LYS A 330 10.46 -11.38 5.16
N ASP A 331 10.65 -12.34 4.27
CA ASP A 331 11.81 -12.32 3.36
C ASP A 331 11.84 -11.08 2.45
N ALA A 332 10.67 -10.54 2.10
CA ALA A 332 10.58 -9.28 1.38
C ALA A 332 11.25 -8.10 2.13
N TYR A 333 11.17 -8.04 3.47
CA TYR A 333 11.87 -7.01 4.27
C TYR A 333 13.37 -7.00 3.97
N TYR A 334 13.98 -8.18 3.95
CA TYR A 334 15.42 -8.31 3.70
C TYR A 334 15.78 -7.99 2.24
N LEU A 335 14.86 -8.18 1.29
CA LEU A 335 15.09 -7.73 -0.08
C LEU A 335 15.13 -6.19 -0.16
N TYR A 336 14.16 -5.51 0.47
CA TYR A 336 14.21 -4.04 0.57
C TYR A 336 15.48 -3.58 1.29
N GLN A 337 15.87 -4.25 2.39
CA GLN A 337 17.10 -3.96 3.10
C GLN A 337 18.35 -4.10 2.21
N ALA A 338 18.42 -5.15 1.38
CA ALA A 338 19.51 -5.36 0.43
C ALA A 338 19.59 -4.27 -0.63
N CYS A 339 18.45 -3.70 -1.02
CA CYS A 339 18.38 -2.64 -2.03
C CYS A 339 18.61 -1.23 -1.46
N TRP A 340 18.23 -0.98 -0.21
CA TRP A 340 18.13 0.37 0.34
C TRP A 340 19.13 0.65 1.47
N SER A 341 19.49 -0.35 2.27
CA SER A 341 20.38 -0.16 3.42
C SER A 341 21.85 -0.17 3.04
N LYS A 342 22.63 0.66 3.75
CA LYS A 342 24.10 0.66 3.70
C LYS A 342 24.70 -0.38 4.65
N GLU A 343 23.92 -0.92 5.59
CA GLU A 343 24.38 -1.94 6.54
C GLU A 343 24.63 -3.25 5.80
N LYS A 344 25.87 -3.76 5.85
CA LYS A 344 26.24 -5.01 5.17
C LYS A 344 25.61 -6.21 5.87
N PHE A 345 24.97 -7.09 5.12
CA PHE A 345 24.40 -8.32 5.67
C PHE A 345 24.22 -9.42 4.61
N ILE A 346 23.95 -10.64 5.07
CA ILE A 346 23.47 -11.76 4.26
C ILE A 346 22.28 -12.39 4.97
N HIS A 347 21.22 -12.69 4.23
CA HIS A 347 20.07 -13.46 4.70
C HIS A 347 19.66 -14.51 3.66
N ILE A 348 19.53 -15.76 4.06
CA ILE A 348 18.98 -16.82 3.22
C ILE A 348 17.45 -16.81 3.40
N ALA A 349 16.72 -16.60 2.31
CA ALA A 349 15.25 -16.62 2.31
C ALA A 349 14.70 -18.05 2.46
N GLY A 350 13.43 -18.16 2.84
CA GLY A 350 12.73 -19.42 3.02
C GLY A 350 13.13 -20.14 4.31
N LYS A 351 13.56 -19.41 5.36
CA LYS A 351 13.93 -19.98 6.68
C LYS A 351 12.77 -20.74 7.34
N ARG A 352 11.54 -20.33 7.02
CA ARG A 352 10.30 -20.94 7.52
C ARG A 352 9.81 -22.10 6.62
N TYR A 353 10.29 -22.18 5.38
CA TYR A 353 10.04 -23.29 4.44
C TYR A 353 11.04 -24.45 4.65
N ILE A 354 10.90 -25.12 5.79
CA ILE A 354 11.83 -26.16 6.27
C ILE A 354 11.65 -27.47 5.49
N ASN A 355 10.42 -27.97 5.36
CA ASN A 355 10.14 -29.27 4.72
C ASN A 355 9.89 -29.09 3.21
N ARG A 356 10.84 -29.48 2.37
CA ARG A 356 10.75 -29.33 0.91
C ARG A 356 10.62 -30.69 0.22
N ALA A 357 9.70 -30.84 -0.71
CA ALA A 357 9.50 -32.11 -1.42
C ALA A 357 10.35 -32.22 -2.69
N GLU A 358 10.88 -31.09 -3.14
CA GLU A 358 11.61 -30.94 -4.38
C GLU A 358 13.01 -31.54 -4.27
N GLU A 359 13.43 -32.24 -5.33
CA GLU A 359 14.82 -32.66 -5.47
C GLU A 359 15.75 -31.47 -5.75
N LEU A 360 15.33 -30.61 -6.68
CA LEU A 360 16.02 -29.38 -7.03
C LEU A 360 15.19 -28.22 -6.49
N THR A 361 15.79 -27.43 -5.61
CA THR A 361 15.13 -26.26 -5.00
C THR A 361 15.89 -24.99 -5.35
N ASP A 362 15.15 -23.88 -5.47
CA ASP A 362 15.74 -22.56 -5.54
C ASP A 362 16.01 -22.06 -4.12
N ILE A 363 17.21 -21.51 -3.92
CA ILE A 363 17.64 -20.83 -2.70
C ILE A 363 17.97 -19.39 -3.10
N TYR A 364 17.27 -18.45 -2.48
CA TYR A 364 17.52 -17.03 -2.64
C TYR A 364 18.35 -16.53 -1.46
N VAL A 365 19.43 -15.82 -1.76
CA VAL A 365 20.25 -15.12 -0.77
C VAL A 365 20.09 -13.63 -0.98
N LEU A 366 19.58 -12.94 0.03
CA LEU A 366 19.29 -11.51 0.04
C LEU A 366 20.47 -10.77 0.67
N SER A 367 21.10 -9.86 -0.08
CA SER A 367 22.31 -9.17 0.36
C SER A 367 22.67 -7.97 -0.51
N ASN A 368 23.20 -6.92 0.12
CA ASN A 368 23.86 -5.80 -0.56
C ASN A 368 25.34 -6.08 -0.92
N LEU A 369 25.87 -7.25 -0.56
CA LEU A 369 27.17 -7.76 -1.00
C LEU A 369 27.00 -8.54 -2.32
N LYS A 370 28.02 -8.49 -3.18
CA LYS A 370 27.88 -8.91 -4.58
C LYS A 370 28.22 -10.38 -4.85
N ASN A 371 29.40 -10.85 -4.48
CA ASN A 371 29.81 -12.22 -4.81
C ASN A 371 29.42 -13.17 -3.68
N ILE A 372 28.36 -13.95 -3.88
CA ILE A 372 27.82 -14.85 -2.86
C ILE A 372 28.26 -16.27 -3.15
N VAL A 373 28.73 -16.95 -2.09
CA VAL A 373 29.01 -18.38 -2.11
C VAL A 373 27.99 -19.09 -1.24
N LEU A 374 27.35 -20.12 -1.78
CA LEU A 374 26.46 -21.02 -1.07
C LEU A 374 27.12 -22.38 -0.92
N ASN A 375 27.29 -22.84 0.32
CA ASN A 375 27.73 -24.19 0.64
C ASN A 375 26.52 -25.05 1.03
N LEU A 376 26.32 -26.16 0.33
CA LEU A 376 25.32 -27.17 0.64
C LEU A 376 26.02 -28.50 0.88
N ASN A 377 25.98 -28.98 2.12
CA ASN A 377 26.57 -30.27 2.54
C ASN A 377 28.03 -30.47 2.08
N GLY A 378 28.83 -29.41 2.01
CA GLY A 378 30.23 -29.44 1.56
C GLY A 378 30.45 -29.02 0.10
N SER A 379 29.43 -29.08 -0.76
CA SER A 379 29.49 -28.60 -2.14
C SER A 379 29.28 -27.09 -2.20
N SER A 380 30.09 -26.38 -2.99
CA SER A 380 30.02 -24.91 -3.08
C SER A 380 29.51 -24.45 -4.44
N TYR A 381 28.61 -23.48 -4.41
CA TYR A 381 28.00 -22.82 -5.56
C TYR A 381 28.27 -21.32 -5.47
N LYS A 382 28.39 -20.64 -6.61
CA LYS A 382 28.63 -19.19 -6.66
C LYS A 382 27.57 -18.52 -7.50
N ALA A 383 27.08 -17.38 -7.04
CA ALA A 383 26.18 -16.52 -7.79
C ALA A 383 26.49 -15.06 -7.46
N PHE A 384 26.16 -14.19 -8.40
CA PHE A 384 26.22 -12.75 -8.19
C PHE A 384 24.87 -12.26 -7.64
N SER A 385 24.92 -11.41 -6.60
CA SER A 385 23.75 -10.69 -6.09
C SER A 385 23.46 -9.51 -6.99
N ASP A 386 22.47 -9.69 -7.86
CA ASP A 386 21.97 -8.65 -8.74
C ASP A 386 20.77 -7.98 -8.10
N ASP A 387 20.86 -6.67 -7.86
CA ASP A 387 19.82 -5.89 -7.18
C ASP A 387 19.25 -6.54 -5.92
N GLY A 388 20.17 -6.94 -5.04
CA GLY A 388 19.86 -7.39 -3.69
C GLY A 388 19.58 -8.89 -3.55
N ILE A 389 19.61 -9.66 -4.64
CA ILE A 389 19.29 -11.10 -4.62
C ILE A 389 20.27 -11.92 -5.46
N ALA A 390 20.77 -13.02 -4.87
CA ALA A 390 21.52 -14.07 -5.56
C ALA A 390 20.69 -15.37 -5.54
N THR A 391 20.51 -15.98 -6.72
CA THR A 391 19.69 -17.20 -6.88
C THR A 391 20.56 -18.42 -7.13
N PHE A 392 20.30 -19.49 -6.40
CA PHE A 392 20.98 -20.77 -6.53
C PHE A 392 19.96 -21.88 -6.73
N ARG A 393 20.15 -22.71 -7.76
CA ARG A 393 19.36 -23.93 -7.95
C ARG A 393 20.19 -25.14 -7.55
N VAL A 394 19.81 -25.81 -6.47
CA VAL A 394 20.65 -26.83 -5.82
C VAL A 394 19.90 -28.14 -5.54
N PRO A 395 20.58 -29.30 -5.65
CA PRO A 395 19.99 -30.60 -5.34
C PRO A 395 20.03 -30.91 -3.85
N LEU A 396 18.88 -31.23 -3.25
CA LEU A 396 18.79 -31.64 -1.85
C LEU A 396 18.88 -33.17 -1.73
N ARG A 397 19.63 -33.66 -0.74
CA ARG A 397 19.55 -35.08 -0.33
C ARG A 397 18.32 -35.30 0.54
N VAL A 398 17.73 -36.50 0.52
CA VAL A 398 16.62 -36.86 1.43
C VAL A 398 17.08 -36.69 2.88
N GLY A 399 16.23 -36.08 3.72
CA GLY A 399 16.58 -35.73 5.09
C GLY A 399 17.21 -34.33 5.20
N GLU A 400 18.04 -34.14 6.23
CA GLU A 400 18.59 -32.83 6.58
C GLU A 400 19.68 -32.35 5.58
N ASN A 401 19.56 -31.09 5.21
CA ASN A 401 20.50 -30.34 4.37
C ASN A 401 20.90 -29.06 5.10
N LYS A 402 22.20 -28.89 5.34
CA LYS A 402 22.75 -27.66 5.90
C LYS A 402 23.22 -26.76 4.76
N ILE A 403 22.68 -25.54 4.74
CA ILE A 403 23.01 -24.52 3.75
C ILE A 403 23.62 -23.33 4.47
N THR A 404 24.83 -22.95 4.07
CA THR A 404 25.51 -21.74 4.57
C THR A 404 25.83 -20.84 3.39
N ALA A 405 25.37 -19.59 3.44
CA ALA A 405 25.70 -18.57 2.45
C ALA A 405 26.63 -17.53 3.08
N TYR A 406 27.63 -17.06 2.33
CA TYR A 406 28.56 -16.01 2.76
C TYR A 406 29.05 -15.18 1.58
N ALA A 407 29.53 -13.95 1.85
CA ALA A 407 30.13 -13.11 0.83
C ALA A 407 31.59 -13.53 0.63
N PHE A 408 32.01 -13.73 -0.62
CA PHE A 408 33.35 -14.22 -0.94
C PHE A 408 34.44 -13.27 -0.41
N GLU A 409 34.26 -11.97 -0.58
CA GLU A 409 35.22 -10.96 -0.13
C GLU A 409 35.16 -10.73 1.39
N ASN A 410 33.99 -10.94 2.00
CA ASN A 410 33.73 -10.66 3.42
C ASN A 410 33.04 -11.86 4.10
N PRO A 411 33.76 -13.00 4.33
CA PRO A 411 33.16 -14.24 4.83
C PRO A 411 32.59 -14.17 6.25
N GLU A 412 32.88 -13.10 6.99
CA GLU A 412 32.28 -12.81 8.29
C GLU A 412 30.78 -12.54 8.18
N PHE A 413 30.32 -11.98 7.06
CA PHE A 413 28.90 -11.90 6.74
C PHE A 413 28.47 -13.25 6.18
N LYS A 414 27.70 -13.97 6.99
CA LYS A 414 27.19 -15.29 6.62
C LYS A 414 25.89 -15.57 7.32
N ASP A 415 25.10 -16.44 6.72
CA ASP A 415 23.87 -16.95 7.29
C ASP A 415 23.77 -18.45 7.04
N THR A 416 23.01 -19.15 7.86
CA THR A 416 22.88 -20.61 7.78
C THR A 416 21.48 -21.05 8.10
N ILE A 417 20.95 -21.95 7.26
CA ILE A 417 19.65 -22.59 7.45
C ILE A 417 19.80 -24.11 7.42
N LEU A 418 18.84 -24.78 8.06
CA LEU A 418 18.65 -26.22 7.97
C LEU A 418 17.31 -26.46 7.29
N ILE A 419 17.32 -27.21 6.18
CA ILE A 419 16.11 -27.62 5.48
C ILE A 419 16.08 -29.14 5.38
N ASN A 420 14.88 -29.70 5.31
CA ASN A 420 14.65 -31.12 5.29
C ASN A 420 13.97 -31.51 3.97
N ARG A 421 14.64 -32.30 3.14
CA ARG A 421 13.99 -32.87 1.95
C ARG A 421 13.11 -34.03 2.39
N VAL A 422 11.81 -33.87 2.22
CA VAL A 422 10.78 -34.86 2.50
C VAL A 422 10.29 -35.52 1.21
N LEU A 423 9.72 -36.72 1.30
CA LEU A 423 9.19 -37.44 0.12
C LEU A 423 7.77 -37.01 -0.27
N LYS A 424 7.05 -36.36 0.65
CA LYS A 424 5.69 -35.86 0.44
C LYS A 424 5.62 -34.40 0.88
N ALA A 425 4.94 -33.57 0.11
CA ALA A 425 4.74 -32.16 0.43
C ALA A 425 4.04 -31.99 1.79
N ASP A 426 4.52 -31.03 2.57
CA ASP A 426 3.93 -30.66 3.85
C ASP A 426 2.67 -29.82 3.62
N LYS A 427 1.52 -30.35 4.05
CA LYS A 427 0.23 -29.70 3.83
C LYS A 427 0.05 -28.44 4.68
N SER A 428 0.83 -28.26 5.75
CA SER A 428 0.74 -27.07 6.61
C SER A 428 1.17 -25.78 5.91
N TYR A 429 1.93 -25.89 4.83
CA TYR A 429 2.41 -24.76 4.03
C TYR A 429 1.42 -24.25 2.99
N VAL A 430 0.25 -24.87 2.89
CA VAL A 430 -0.77 -24.46 1.94
C VAL A 430 -1.99 -24.05 2.74
N ILE A 431 -2.58 -22.91 2.41
CA ILE A 431 -3.89 -22.57 2.92
C ILE A 431 -4.84 -23.60 2.34
N GLU A 432 -5.43 -24.44 3.20
CA GLU A 432 -6.60 -25.19 2.79
C GLU A 432 -7.60 -24.17 2.29
N LYS A 433 -7.78 -24.14 0.98
CA LYS A 433 -9.00 -23.58 0.44
C LYS A 433 -10.06 -24.37 1.18
N LYS A 434 -10.75 -23.74 2.14
CA LYS A 434 -12.16 -24.08 2.35
C LYS A 434 -12.64 -24.26 0.95
N GLU A 435 -13.15 -25.45 0.60
CA GLU A 435 -13.86 -25.62 -0.65
C GLU A 435 -14.53 -24.29 -0.85
N GLU A 436 -14.17 -23.59 -1.94
CA GLU A 436 -15.10 -22.61 -2.44
C GLU A 436 -16.36 -23.43 -2.39
N ARG A 437 -17.27 -23.15 -1.43
CA ARG A 437 -18.65 -23.42 -1.69
C ARG A 437 -18.73 -22.84 -3.07
N SER A 438 -18.91 -23.72 -4.04
CA SER A 438 -19.15 -23.37 -5.41
C SER A 438 -20.50 -22.67 -5.34
N THR A 439 -20.47 -21.45 -4.80
CA THR A 439 -21.47 -20.41 -4.84
C THR A 439 -21.03 -19.40 -5.89
N ALA A 440 -20.06 -19.75 -6.75
CA ALA A 440 -20.45 -19.88 -8.15
C ALA A 440 -21.50 -21.01 -8.26
N VAL A 441 -22.67 -20.78 -7.65
CA VAL A 441 -23.90 -21.19 -8.29
C VAL A 441 -23.75 -20.47 -9.61
N ASN A 442 -23.69 -21.19 -10.71
CA ASN A 442 -23.99 -20.59 -11.99
C ASN A 442 -25.46 -20.16 -11.89
N TRP A 443 -25.74 -19.11 -11.12
CA TRP A 443 -27.08 -18.62 -10.80
C TRP A 443 -27.76 -18.19 -12.10
N PHE A 444 -26.96 -17.88 -13.12
CA PHE A 444 -27.35 -17.63 -14.49
C PHE A 444 -27.66 -18.89 -15.33
N GLU A 445 -27.25 -20.11 -14.95
CA GLU A 445 -27.67 -21.36 -15.63
C GLU A 445 -29.17 -21.61 -15.49
N ASN A 446 -29.78 -21.11 -14.41
CA ASN A 446 -31.23 -21.17 -14.20
C ASN A 446 -31.98 -19.98 -14.84
N VAL A 447 -31.27 -19.08 -15.51
CA VAL A 447 -31.88 -17.94 -16.21
C VAL A 447 -32.22 -18.37 -17.62
N ASP A 448 -33.49 -18.71 -17.85
CA ASP A 448 -34.01 -19.06 -19.18
C ASP A 448 -33.78 -17.91 -20.18
N VAL A 449 -32.77 -18.05 -21.03
CA VAL A 449 -32.45 -17.11 -22.11
C VAL A 449 -33.01 -17.57 -23.46
N GLU A 450 -33.86 -18.60 -23.51
CA GLU A 450 -34.35 -19.16 -24.79
C GLU A 450 -35.48 -18.32 -25.42
N ASN A 451 -36.06 -17.37 -24.67
CA ASN A 451 -37.07 -16.42 -25.17
C ASN A 451 -36.53 -14.98 -25.35
N ILE A 452 -35.43 -14.80 -26.09
CA ILE A 452 -34.89 -13.47 -26.45
C ILE A 452 -35.66 -12.90 -27.67
N VAL A 453 -36.95 -12.62 -27.50
CA VAL A 453 -37.72 -11.83 -28.47
C VAL A 453 -38.13 -10.52 -27.81
N GLY A 454 -37.46 -9.42 -28.15
CA GLY A 454 -37.81 -8.06 -27.71
C GLY A 454 -36.79 -7.28 -26.85
N MET A 455 -35.58 -7.81 -26.63
CA MET A 455 -34.53 -7.19 -25.80
C MET A 455 -33.50 -6.32 -26.56
N ASN A 456 -33.77 -5.98 -27.82
CA ASN A 456 -33.01 -4.95 -28.56
C ASN A 456 -33.62 -3.54 -28.39
N LYS A 457 -34.56 -3.36 -27.45
CA LYS A 457 -35.14 -2.05 -27.17
C LYS A 457 -34.19 -1.29 -26.23
N PRO A 458 -33.97 0.02 -26.43
CA PRO A 458 -33.20 0.80 -25.46
C PRO A 458 -33.90 0.79 -24.09
N LEU A 459 -33.10 0.77 -23.02
CA LEU A 459 -33.57 0.88 -21.65
C LEU A 459 -34.13 2.31 -21.43
N ARG A 460 -35.24 2.40 -20.69
CA ARG A 460 -35.85 3.67 -20.27
C ARG A 460 -34.97 4.32 -19.18
N PRO A 461 -34.62 5.61 -19.29
CA PRO A 461 -33.86 6.30 -18.25
C PRO A 461 -34.48 6.25 -16.84
N GLU A 462 -35.81 6.17 -16.78
CA GLU A 462 -36.65 6.23 -15.59
C GLU A 462 -36.79 4.86 -14.91
N GLY A 463 -36.30 3.78 -15.52
CA GLY A 463 -36.39 2.43 -14.98
C GLY A 463 -35.11 1.97 -14.30
N TYR A 464 -35.22 1.13 -13.26
CA TYR A 464 -34.05 0.55 -12.59
C TYR A 464 -33.15 -0.27 -13.54
N THR A 465 -31.88 -0.41 -13.18
CA THR A 465 -30.84 -1.19 -13.84
C THR A 465 -29.85 -1.71 -12.78
N ILE A 466 -28.91 -2.56 -13.18
CA ILE A 466 -27.83 -2.97 -12.26
C ILE A 466 -26.84 -1.84 -11.92
N ASP A 467 -26.91 -0.71 -12.63
CA ASP A 467 -26.11 0.47 -12.35
C ASP A 467 -26.74 1.37 -11.27
N ASP A 468 -27.91 1.01 -10.74
CA ASP A 468 -28.55 1.72 -9.62
C ASP A 468 -28.04 1.24 -8.25
N ARG A 469 -28.13 2.12 -7.24
CA ARG A 469 -27.64 1.87 -5.87
C ARG A 469 -28.48 0.80 -5.16
N ILE A 470 -27.84 0.01 -4.29
CA ILE A 470 -28.55 -0.99 -3.48
C ILE A 470 -29.62 -0.34 -2.62
N CYS A 471 -29.30 0.79 -1.96
CA CYS A 471 -30.28 1.52 -1.15
C CYS A 471 -31.54 1.92 -1.96
N ASP A 472 -31.38 2.31 -3.22
CA ASP A 472 -32.49 2.71 -4.08
C ASP A 472 -33.28 1.47 -4.52
N ILE A 473 -32.60 0.41 -5.00
CA ILE A 473 -33.21 -0.86 -5.38
C ILE A 473 -34.03 -1.46 -4.22
N PHE A 474 -33.50 -1.40 -2.99
CA PHE A 474 -34.14 -1.95 -1.79
C PHE A 474 -35.28 -1.09 -1.25
N SER A 475 -35.34 0.20 -1.64
CA SER A 475 -36.47 1.08 -1.33
C SER A 475 -37.73 0.73 -2.14
N SER A 476 -37.56 0.13 -3.33
CA SER A 476 -38.65 -0.35 -4.18
C SER A 476 -38.89 -1.84 -3.97
N LYS A 477 -40.08 -2.21 -3.45
CA LYS A 477 -40.46 -3.62 -3.23
C LYS A 477 -40.30 -4.47 -4.49
N LYS A 478 -40.70 -3.95 -5.66
CA LYS A 478 -40.64 -4.67 -6.94
C LYS A 478 -39.21 -4.80 -7.46
N ALA A 479 -38.37 -3.77 -7.30
CA ALA A 479 -36.96 -3.87 -7.68
C ALA A 479 -36.20 -4.81 -6.74
N LYS A 480 -36.49 -4.78 -5.43
CA LYS A 480 -35.97 -5.74 -4.46
C LYS A 480 -36.33 -7.19 -4.80
N GLU A 481 -37.55 -7.46 -5.29
CA GLU A 481 -37.93 -8.80 -5.75
C GLU A 481 -37.07 -9.28 -6.93
N ILE A 482 -36.77 -8.40 -7.90
CA ILE A 482 -35.88 -8.71 -9.02
C ILE A 482 -34.44 -8.92 -8.53
N PHE A 483 -33.97 -8.09 -7.59
CA PHE A 483 -32.68 -8.28 -6.95
C PHE A 483 -32.61 -9.66 -6.28
N MET A 484 -33.58 -10.02 -5.44
CA MET A 484 -33.58 -11.31 -4.74
C MET A 484 -33.67 -12.48 -5.72
N LYS A 485 -34.39 -12.33 -6.84
CA LYS A 485 -34.49 -13.36 -7.87
C LYS A 485 -33.13 -13.74 -8.47
N TYR A 486 -32.26 -12.77 -8.72
CA TYR A 486 -30.98 -13.00 -9.41
C TYR A 486 -29.76 -12.99 -8.48
N PHE A 487 -29.85 -12.27 -7.36
CA PHE A 487 -28.71 -11.90 -6.52
C PHE A 487 -28.94 -12.18 -5.03
N ALA A 488 -29.90 -13.04 -4.66
CA ALA A 488 -30.10 -13.43 -3.24
C ALA A 488 -28.82 -13.94 -2.58
N PHE A 489 -27.94 -14.63 -3.32
CA PHE A 489 -26.66 -15.11 -2.82
C PHE A 489 -25.74 -13.98 -2.33
N LEU A 490 -25.89 -12.75 -2.85
CA LEU A 490 -25.14 -11.60 -2.33
C LEU A 490 -25.57 -11.26 -0.90
N THR A 491 -26.85 -11.46 -0.53
CA THR A 491 -27.36 -11.16 0.83
C THR A 491 -26.87 -12.12 1.90
N GLU A 492 -26.34 -13.28 1.50
CA GLU A 492 -25.72 -14.24 2.42
C GLU A 492 -24.28 -13.83 2.80
N SER A 493 -23.71 -12.86 2.08
CA SER A 493 -22.40 -12.31 2.38
C SER A 493 -22.46 -11.39 3.60
N SER A 494 -21.54 -11.57 4.56
CA SER A 494 -21.37 -10.65 5.69
C SER A 494 -20.92 -9.24 5.27
N ARG A 495 -20.63 -9.01 3.99
CA ARG A 495 -20.29 -7.70 3.40
C ARG A 495 -21.48 -7.02 2.72
N PHE A 496 -22.62 -7.67 2.61
CA PHE A 496 -23.80 -7.08 1.99
C PHE A 496 -24.59 -6.23 2.99
N ASP A 497 -24.93 -5.02 2.56
CA ASP A 497 -25.70 -4.05 3.33
C ASP A 497 -26.80 -3.50 2.42
N GLU A 498 -28.07 -3.70 2.80
CA GLU A 498 -29.21 -3.20 2.02
C GLU A 498 -29.32 -1.68 2.01
N THR A 499 -28.61 -0.99 2.91
CA THR A 499 -28.50 0.47 2.95
C THR A 499 -27.31 1.00 2.16
N SER A 500 -26.55 0.11 1.50
CA SER A 500 -25.32 0.47 0.78
C SER A 500 -25.58 1.50 -0.33
N PRO A 501 -24.78 2.60 -0.39
CA PRO A 501 -24.85 3.56 -1.48
C PRO A 501 -24.14 3.08 -2.75
N LEU A 502 -23.58 1.86 -2.75
CA LEU A 502 -22.92 1.26 -3.91
C LEU A 502 -23.95 0.79 -4.95
N THR A 503 -23.60 0.88 -6.22
CA THR A 503 -24.38 0.26 -7.29
C THR A 503 -24.29 -1.26 -7.22
N LEU A 504 -25.34 -1.96 -7.65
CA LEU A 504 -25.31 -3.42 -7.74
C LEU A 504 -24.11 -3.90 -8.58
N LYS A 505 -23.82 -3.21 -9.69
CA LYS A 505 -22.62 -3.48 -10.50
C LYS A 505 -21.32 -3.41 -9.70
N LYS A 506 -21.10 -2.36 -8.90
CA LYS A 506 -19.89 -2.25 -8.08
C LYS A 506 -19.79 -3.38 -7.05
N ILE A 507 -20.91 -3.80 -6.47
CA ILE A 507 -20.92 -4.95 -5.54
C ILE A 507 -20.58 -6.24 -6.27
N LEU A 508 -21.10 -6.45 -7.48
CA LEU A 508 -20.75 -7.60 -8.32
C LEU A 508 -19.25 -7.60 -8.67
N ASP A 509 -18.68 -6.44 -9.01
CA ASP A 509 -17.26 -6.28 -9.30
C ASP A 509 -16.40 -6.64 -8.06
N PHE A 510 -16.77 -6.15 -6.86
CA PHE A 510 -16.10 -6.50 -5.60
C PHE A 510 -16.25 -7.98 -5.21
N ALA A 511 -17.37 -8.60 -5.59
CA ALA A 511 -17.61 -10.03 -5.37
C ALA A 511 -16.98 -10.91 -6.45
N HIS A 512 -16.30 -10.32 -7.45
CA HIS A 512 -15.76 -11.01 -8.62
C HIS A 512 -16.81 -11.83 -9.39
N VAL A 513 -18.06 -11.35 -9.41
CA VAL A 513 -19.17 -11.99 -10.12
C VAL A 513 -19.26 -11.42 -11.53
N SER A 514 -18.85 -12.21 -12.52
CA SER A 514 -19.06 -11.88 -13.94
C SER A 514 -20.46 -12.29 -14.39
N ILE A 515 -21.15 -11.39 -15.10
CA ILE A 515 -22.46 -11.66 -15.72
C ILE A 515 -22.29 -11.69 -17.23
N PRO A 516 -22.60 -12.81 -17.92
CA PRO A 516 -22.63 -12.84 -19.38
C PRO A 516 -23.53 -11.73 -19.97
N ASP A 517 -23.12 -11.11 -21.07
CA ASP A 517 -23.81 -9.93 -21.62
C ASP A 517 -25.29 -10.18 -21.94
N ASN A 518 -25.64 -11.37 -22.43
CA ASN A 518 -27.02 -11.78 -22.69
C ASN A 518 -27.87 -11.84 -21.40
N VAL A 519 -27.29 -12.35 -20.31
CA VAL A 519 -27.94 -12.43 -18.99
C VAL A 519 -28.06 -11.04 -18.37
N LYS A 520 -27.01 -10.22 -18.47
CA LYS A 520 -26.98 -8.83 -18.02
C LYS A 520 -28.06 -8.00 -18.71
N ASN A 521 -28.21 -8.13 -20.02
CA ASN A 521 -29.25 -7.45 -20.79
C ASN A 521 -30.65 -7.87 -20.32
N LYS A 522 -30.87 -9.15 -20.06
CA LYS A 522 -32.15 -9.64 -19.54
C LYS A 522 -32.50 -9.05 -18.18
N ILE A 523 -31.55 -9.07 -17.25
CA ILE A 523 -31.72 -8.55 -15.89
C ILE A 523 -32.02 -7.05 -15.93
N ASN A 524 -31.25 -6.28 -16.72
CA ASN A 524 -31.49 -4.86 -16.91
C ASN A 524 -32.91 -4.61 -17.47
N HIS A 525 -33.37 -5.38 -18.45
CA HIS A 525 -34.72 -5.23 -18.98
C HIS A 525 -35.83 -5.58 -17.98
N GLU A 526 -35.61 -6.53 -17.06
CA GLU A 526 -36.56 -6.81 -15.99
C GLU A 526 -36.59 -5.68 -14.97
N PHE A 527 -35.43 -5.22 -14.49
CA PHE A 527 -35.35 -4.05 -13.61
C PHE A 527 -36.00 -2.82 -14.24
N ASN A 528 -35.77 -2.61 -15.54
CA ASN A 528 -36.19 -1.41 -16.26
C ASN A 528 -37.71 -1.33 -16.51
N ARG A 529 -38.47 -2.37 -16.16
CA ARG A 529 -39.94 -2.34 -16.09
C ARG A 529 -40.46 -1.66 -14.82
N ILE A 530 -39.58 -1.44 -13.84
CA ILE A 530 -39.90 -0.79 -12.57
C ILE A 530 -39.36 0.64 -12.65
N ASP A 531 -40.23 1.62 -12.44
CA ASP A 531 -39.84 3.03 -12.41
C ASP A 531 -39.09 3.34 -11.10
N LYS A 532 -38.08 4.21 -11.18
CA LYS A 532 -37.16 4.57 -10.09
C LYS A 532 -37.85 5.28 -8.93
#